data_AF-A0A060ZBW8-F1
#
_entry.id   AF-A0A060ZBW8-F1
#
_cell.length_a   1.000
_cell.length_b   1.000
_cell.length_c   1.000
_cell.angle_alpha   90.00
_cell.angle_beta   90.00
_cell.angle_gamma   90.00
#
_symmetry.space_group_name_H-M   'P 1'
#
loop_
_entity.id
_entity.type
_entity.pdbx_description
1 polymer ?
#
loop_
_entity_poly.entity_id
_entity_poly.type
_entity_poly.pdbx_seq_one_letter_code
_entity_poly.pdbx_strand_id
1 'polypeptide(L)'
;SVLVVAAGGLGGLVCILCGVHPVDIYIVASPEGEQYALKLHRLGRTSFRNLKNKRDYHKHRKNMSWLYLSRLSAMKEYAYMKALYERGFPVPKPIDYNRHAVVMELINGYPLCQVRELEDPSSMYNDVMELIVKLANHGLIHGDFNEFNLMLDDHDHVTMIDFPQMVSTTHFNAEWYFDRDVKCIRDFFAKRYNYESELYPTFKDIR
;
A
#
# COMPACT_ATOMS: atom_id res chain seq x y z
N SER A 1 10.03 -10.37 6.47
CA SER A 1 9.45 -10.56 7.80
C SER A 1 8.62 -9.34 8.14
N VAL A 2 7.35 -9.35 7.75
CA VAL A 2 6.36 -8.33 8.10
C VAL A 2 5.68 -8.83 9.38
N LEU A 3 5.60 -7.99 10.40
CA LEU A 3 4.86 -8.27 11.63
C LEU A 3 3.68 -7.31 11.67
N VAL A 4 2.47 -7.87 11.60
CA VAL A 4 1.23 -7.17 11.91
C VAL A 4 0.77 -7.77 13.22
N VAL A 5 0.58 -6.91 14.21
CA VAL A 5 0.22 -7.34 15.57
C VAL A 5 -1.27 -7.13 15.73
N ALA A 6 -1.96 -8.24 15.93
CA ALA A 6 -3.30 -8.28 16.49
C ALA A 6 -3.32 -7.48 17.81
N ALA A 7 -4.32 -6.61 17.96
CA ALA A 7 -4.46 -5.74 19.12
C ALA A 7 -4.42 -6.54 20.42
N GLY A 8 -3.40 -6.29 21.23
CA GLY A 8 -3.22 -6.89 22.54
C GLY A 8 -2.42 -5.96 23.44
N GLY A 9 -3.09 -4.95 23.99
CA GLY A 9 -2.61 -4.15 25.12
C GLY A 9 -1.54 -3.09 24.82
N LEU A 10 -1.90 -1.83 25.06
CA LEU A 10 -1.05 -0.71 25.48
C LEU A 10 0.36 -0.58 24.84
N GLY A 11 0.52 0.39 23.93
CA GLY A 11 1.76 1.15 23.79
C GLY A 11 2.92 0.52 23.01
N GLY A 12 2.65 -0.38 22.05
CA GLY A 12 3.69 -0.99 21.21
C GLY A 12 4.02 -0.19 19.94
N LEU A 13 5.31 0.13 19.74
CA LEU A 13 5.86 0.48 18.43
C LEU A 13 5.71 -0.72 17.47
N VAL A 14 5.09 -0.53 16.30
CA VAL A 14 5.01 -1.57 15.26
C VAL A 14 5.64 -1.03 13.97
N CYS A 15 6.89 -1.41 13.72
CA CYS A 15 7.56 -1.07 12.47
C CYS A 15 7.10 -2.03 11.36
N ILE A 16 6.18 -1.57 10.51
CA ILE A 16 5.76 -2.31 9.31
C ILE A 16 6.69 -1.91 8.16
N LEU A 17 7.59 -2.80 7.78
CA LEU A 17 8.36 -2.70 6.54
C LEU A 17 7.44 -3.10 5.37
N CYS A 18 6.62 -2.17 4.89
CA CYS A 18 6.12 -2.25 3.51
C CYS A 18 7.27 -1.86 2.55
N GLY A 19 7.30 -2.49 1.38
CA GLY A 19 8.43 -2.49 0.46
C GLY A 19 9.00 -1.11 0.12
N VAL A 20 10.31 -1.11 -0.16
CA VAL A 20 11.11 -0.07 -0.84
C VAL A 20 11.28 1.29 -0.12
N HIS A 21 10.34 1.74 0.72
CA HIS A 21 10.42 3.03 1.40
C HIS A 21 10.30 2.90 2.93
N PRO A 22 11.16 3.57 3.73
CA PRO A 22 11.00 3.54 5.18
C PRO A 22 9.73 4.32 5.56
N VAL A 23 8.67 3.60 5.85
CA VAL A 23 7.46 4.12 6.50
C VAL A 23 7.42 3.55 7.91
N ASP A 24 7.07 4.39 8.88
CA ASP A 24 6.79 3.92 10.24
C ASP A 24 5.26 3.98 10.44
N ILE A 25 4.69 2.91 10.98
CA ILE A 25 3.27 2.83 11.32
C ILE A 25 3.13 2.85 12.85
N TYR A 26 2.15 3.58 13.37
CA TYR A 26 1.86 3.64 14.80
C TYR A 26 0.36 3.47 15.01
N ILE A 27 -0.03 2.77 16.06
CA ILE A 27 -1.40 2.82 16.56
C ILE A 27 -1.52 4.05 17.44
N VAL A 28 -2.50 4.90 17.16
CA VAL A 28 -2.81 6.11 17.93
C VAL A 28 -4.26 6.03 18.39
N ALA A 29 -4.62 6.79 19.43
CA ALA A 29 -6.00 6.83 19.93
C ALA A 29 -6.49 8.27 20.03
N SER A 30 -7.79 8.49 19.78
CA SER A 30 -8.46 9.76 20.08
C SER A 30 -8.63 9.95 21.61
N PRO A 31 -8.99 11.16 22.06
CA PRO A 31 -9.35 11.38 23.47
C PRO A 31 -10.48 10.47 23.98
N GLU A 32 -11.36 10.02 23.09
CA GLU A 32 -12.47 9.11 23.36
C GLU A 32 -12.06 7.63 23.37
N GLY A 33 -10.80 7.31 23.06
CA GLY A 33 -10.24 5.97 23.09
C GLY A 33 -10.37 5.18 21.77
N GLU A 34 -10.91 5.79 20.73
CA GLU A 34 -11.00 5.16 19.40
C GLU A 34 -9.60 5.05 18.77
N GLN A 35 -9.28 3.89 18.19
CA GLN A 35 -7.94 3.60 17.66
C GLN A 35 -7.83 3.86 16.16
N TYR A 36 -6.67 4.34 15.73
CA TYR A 36 -6.34 4.71 14.36
C TYR A 36 -4.92 4.29 13.99
N ALA A 37 -4.63 4.20 12.70
CA ALA A 37 -3.29 4.01 12.18
C ALA A 37 -2.68 5.36 11.76
N LEU A 38 -1.48 5.67 12.26
CA LEU A 38 -0.65 6.80 11.87
C LEU A 38 0.53 6.30 11.02
N LYS A 39 0.59 6.72 9.75
CA LYS A 39 1.69 6.43 8.83
C LYS A 39 2.61 7.64 8.68
N LEU A 40 3.90 7.46 8.97
CA LEU A 40 4.95 8.48 8.78
C LEU A 40 5.83 8.13 7.59
N HIS A 41 5.82 8.98 6.57
CA HIS A 41 6.67 8.86 5.39
C HIS A 41 8.09 9.33 5.71
N ARG A 42 9.10 8.48 5.49
CA ARG A 42 10.53 8.84 5.68
C ARG A 42 11.38 8.50 4.47
N LEU A 43 11.24 9.28 3.41
CA LEU A 43 12.18 9.22 2.29
C LEU A 43 13.58 9.63 2.77
N GLY A 44 14.62 8.85 2.40
CA GLY A 44 16.03 9.17 2.65
C GLY A 44 16.71 8.50 3.85
N ARG A 45 16.01 7.75 4.72
CA ARG A 45 16.59 7.15 5.95
C ARG A 45 17.77 6.18 5.68
N THR A 46 17.72 5.41 4.59
CA THR A 46 18.82 4.50 4.17
C THR A 46 20.04 5.25 3.66
N SER A 47 19.86 6.40 2.99
CA SER A 47 20.97 7.22 2.49
C SER A 47 21.73 7.98 3.57
N PHE A 48 21.11 8.33 4.71
CA PHE A 48 21.81 8.98 5.84
C PHE A 48 22.90 8.08 6.43
N ARG A 49 22.70 6.76 6.44
CA ARG A 49 23.69 5.78 6.91
C ARG A 49 24.91 5.73 5.98
N ASN A 50 24.69 5.91 4.66
CA ASN A 50 25.75 5.96 3.64
C ASN A 50 26.35 7.37 3.42
N LEU A 51 25.63 8.44 3.79
CA LEU A 51 26.07 9.84 3.65
C LEU A 51 27.16 10.23 4.66
N LYS A 52 27.32 9.51 5.78
CA LYS A 52 28.49 9.69 6.66
C LYS A 52 29.81 9.42 5.92
N ASN A 53 29.80 8.64 4.83
CA ASN A 53 30.99 8.28 4.04
C ASN A 53 31.22 9.17 2.80
N LYS A 54 30.35 10.15 2.49
CA LYS A 54 30.42 10.95 1.24
C LYS A 54 30.26 12.45 1.45
N ARG A 55 30.63 12.98 2.61
CA ARG A 55 30.47 14.41 2.96
C ARG A 55 31.31 15.39 2.15
N ASP A 56 32.21 14.95 1.27
CA ASP A 56 33.15 15.85 0.57
C ASP A 56 32.73 16.38 -0.81
N TYR A 57 31.72 15.84 -1.51
CA TYR A 57 31.70 16.05 -2.97
C TYR A 57 30.62 16.95 -3.61
N HIS A 58 29.51 17.33 -2.98
CA HIS A 58 28.43 18.00 -3.73
C HIS A 58 27.85 19.27 -3.10
N LYS A 59 28.54 20.40 -3.35
CA LYS A 59 28.11 21.79 -3.08
C LYS A 59 27.14 22.40 -4.12
N HIS A 60 26.68 21.68 -5.15
CA HIS A 60 25.99 22.31 -6.29
C HIS A 60 24.78 21.53 -6.84
N ARG A 61 23.77 21.24 -6.01
CA ARG A 61 22.41 20.92 -6.48
C ARG A 61 21.39 21.55 -5.53
N LYS A 62 20.34 22.18 -6.06
CA LYS A 62 19.11 22.54 -5.32
C LYS A 62 18.46 21.22 -4.87
N ASN A 63 19.00 20.63 -3.81
CA ASN A 63 18.58 19.34 -3.30
C ASN A 63 17.18 19.50 -2.73
N MET A 64 16.18 18.98 -3.43
CA MET A 64 14.83 18.84 -2.90
C MET A 64 14.95 18.08 -1.57
N SER A 65 14.60 18.75 -0.46
CA SER A 65 14.80 18.19 0.87
C SER A 65 14.02 16.88 1.00
N TRP A 66 14.63 15.85 1.58
CA TRP A 66 13.95 14.59 1.89
C TRP A 66 12.67 14.78 2.69
N LEU A 67 12.60 15.83 3.51
CA LEU A 67 11.38 16.25 4.22
C LEU A 67 10.28 16.71 3.27
N TYR A 68 10.64 17.44 2.21
CA TYR A 68 9.71 17.88 1.18
C TYR A 68 9.19 16.69 0.35
N LEU A 69 10.06 15.77 -0.05
CA LEU A 69 9.67 14.55 -0.73
C LEU A 69 8.74 13.68 0.12
N SER A 70 9.05 13.51 1.41
CA SER A 70 8.20 12.78 2.36
C SER A 70 6.82 13.43 2.49
N ARG A 71 6.77 14.77 2.50
CA ARG A 71 5.50 15.51 2.48
C ARG A 71 4.69 15.26 1.21
N LEU A 72 5.33 15.27 0.03
CA LEU A 72 4.63 15.01 -1.23
C LEU A 72 4.07 13.58 -1.28
N SER A 73 4.82 12.61 -0.76
CA SER A 73 4.37 11.22 -0.68
C SER A 73 3.13 11.05 0.20
N ALA A 74 3.14 11.63 1.41
CA ALA A 74 1.98 11.62 2.31
C ALA A 74 0.75 12.32 1.71
N MET A 75 0.96 13.47 1.06
CA MET A 75 -0.12 14.21 0.39
C MET A 75 -0.72 13.40 -0.76
N LYS A 76 0.11 12.72 -1.57
CA LYS A 76 -0.34 11.87 -2.67
C LYS A 76 -1.14 10.67 -2.13
N GLU A 77 -0.63 9.99 -1.11
CA GLU A 77 -1.31 8.85 -0.49
C GLU A 77 -2.67 9.22 0.09
N TYR A 78 -2.74 10.30 0.87
CA TYR A 78 -4.01 10.77 1.44
C TYR A 78 -5.02 11.16 0.35
N ALA A 79 -4.58 11.84 -0.72
CA ALA A 79 -5.46 12.24 -1.81
C ALA A 79 -6.07 11.04 -2.55
N TYR A 80 -5.28 10.00 -2.85
CA TYR A 80 -5.79 8.78 -3.47
C TYR A 80 -6.71 8.00 -2.53
N MET A 81 -6.29 7.79 -1.27
CA MET A 81 -7.11 7.10 -0.27
C MET A 81 -8.48 7.77 -0.13
N LYS A 82 -8.52 9.10 -0.07
CA LYS A 82 -9.78 9.86 -0.02
C LYS A 82 -10.64 9.68 -1.26
N ALA A 83 -10.06 9.82 -2.46
CA ALA A 83 -10.81 9.64 -3.70
C ALA A 83 -11.35 8.21 -3.87
N LEU A 84 -10.59 7.20 -3.42
CA LEU A 84 -11.00 5.79 -3.46
C LEU A 84 -12.10 5.50 -2.44
N TYR A 85 -11.95 5.98 -1.20
CA TYR A 85 -12.95 5.82 -0.14
C TYR A 85 -14.30 6.44 -0.54
N GLU A 86 -14.30 7.66 -1.07
CA GLU A 86 -15.52 8.34 -1.54
C GLU A 86 -16.22 7.60 -2.71
N ARG A 87 -15.50 6.75 -3.44
CA ARG A 87 -16.02 5.92 -4.54
C ARG A 87 -16.38 4.50 -4.10
N GLY A 88 -16.33 4.20 -2.80
CA GLY A 88 -16.69 2.89 -2.25
C GLY A 88 -15.70 1.78 -2.63
N PHE A 89 -14.42 2.11 -2.80
CA PHE A 89 -13.37 1.10 -2.82
C PHE A 89 -13.07 0.63 -1.39
N PRO A 90 -12.66 -0.64 -1.20
CA PRO A 90 -12.26 -1.13 0.11
C PRO A 90 -10.85 -0.62 0.44
N VAL A 91 -10.82 0.56 1.05
CA VAL A 91 -9.61 1.24 1.53
C VAL A 91 -9.89 1.78 2.93
N PRO A 92 -8.85 2.00 3.77
CA PRO A 92 -9.06 2.59 5.08
C PRO A 92 -9.75 3.95 4.98
N LYS A 93 -10.66 4.25 5.91
CA LYS A 93 -11.24 5.59 6.02
C LYS A 93 -10.13 6.61 6.29
N PRO A 94 -9.95 7.62 5.42
CA PRO A 94 -8.98 8.68 5.66
C PRO A 94 -9.49 9.61 6.78
N ILE A 95 -8.62 9.95 7.73
CA ILE A 95 -8.96 10.86 8.83
C ILE A 95 -8.37 12.24 8.59
N ASP A 96 -7.04 12.33 8.48
CA ASP A 96 -6.34 13.58 8.20
C ASP A 96 -4.91 13.34 7.71
N TYR A 97 -4.23 14.38 7.23
CA TYR A 97 -2.80 14.35 6.94
C TYR A 97 -2.12 15.65 7.37
N ASN A 98 -0.89 15.54 7.88
CA ASN A 98 -0.09 16.70 8.25
C ASN A 98 1.38 16.49 7.85
N ARG A 99 1.87 17.33 6.92
CA ARG A 99 3.22 17.23 6.36
C ARG A 99 3.47 15.84 5.77
N HIS A 100 4.18 14.98 6.49
CA HIS A 100 4.63 13.64 6.09
C HIS A 100 3.90 12.54 6.87
N ALA A 101 2.86 12.91 7.63
CA ALA A 101 2.05 12.03 8.43
C ALA A 101 0.65 11.89 7.82
N VAL A 102 0.10 10.67 7.83
CA VAL A 102 -1.27 10.36 7.42
C VAL A 102 -1.93 9.56 8.53
N VAL A 103 -3.12 9.97 8.96
CA VAL A 103 -3.96 9.23 9.92
C VAL A 103 -5.13 8.62 9.15
N MET A 104 -5.37 7.34 9.38
CA MET A 104 -6.41 6.55 8.74
C MET A 104 -7.01 5.55 9.72
N GLU A 105 -8.14 4.95 9.34
CA GLU A 105 -8.75 3.83 10.05
C GLU A 105 -7.74 2.72 10.32
N LEU A 106 -7.82 2.16 11.54
CA LEU A 106 -7.06 0.95 11.88
C LEU A 106 -7.80 -0.27 11.35
N ILE A 107 -7.23 -0.90 10.31
CA ILE A 107 -7.77 -2.15 9.76
C ILE A 107 -7.41 -3.31 10.68
N ASN A 108 -8.43 -4.01 11.18
CA ASN A 108 -8.28 -5.24 11.93
C ASN A 108 -8.19 -6.41 10.95
N GLY A 109 -6.96 -6.74 10.56
CA GLY A 109 -6.70 -7.84 9.64
C GLY A 109 -5.22 -8.12 9.50
N TYR A 110 -4.89 -9.03 8.58
CA TYR A 110 -3.53 -9.46 8.31
C TYR A 110 -3.17 -9.15 6.87
N PRO A 111 -1.93 -8.72 6.57
CA PRO A 111 -1.47 -8.66 5.19
C PRO A 111 -1.60 -10.03 4.56
N LEU A 112 -2.06 -10.09 3.32
CA LEU A 112 -2.28 -11.34 2.59
C LEU A 112 -1.00 -12.21 2.55
N CYS A 113 0.18 -11.58 2.57
CA CYS A 113 1.46 -12.28 2.67
C CYS A 113 1.62 -13.18 3.90
N GLN A 114 0.87 -12.94 4.99
CA GLN A 114 0.87 -13.72 6.23
C GLN A 114 -0.20 -14.80 6.27
N VAL A 115 -1.21 -14.73 5.39
CA VAL A 115 -2.28 -15.72 5.29
C VAL A 115 -1.71 -17.00 4.69
N ARG A 116 -1.81 -18.10 5.44
CA ARG A 116 -1.21 -19.39 5.05
C ARG A 116 -2.15 -20.25 4.24
N GLU A 117 -3.42 -20.22 4.61
CA GLU A 117 -4.48 -21.04 4.05
C GLU A 117 -5.69 -20.13 3.80
N LEU A 118 -6.38 -20.37 2.69
CA LEU A 118 -7.66 -19.77 2.33
C LEU A 118 -8.64 -20.92 2.13
N GLU A 119 -9.88 -20.76 2.58
CA GLU A 119 -10.92 -21.76 2.35
C GLU A 119 -11.23 -21.89 0.84
N ASP A 120 -11.31 -20.75 0.14
CA ASP A 120 -11.50 -20.69 -1.30
C ASP A 120 -10.48 -19.73 -1.97
N PRO A 121 -9.31 -20.24 -2.38
CA PRO A 121 -8.33 -19.45 -3.13
C PRO A 121 -8.85 -18.92 -4.48
N SER A 122 -9.83 -19.59 -5.10
CA SER A 122 -10.36 -19.19 -6.40
C SER A 122 -11.24 -17.95 -6.27
N SER A 123 -12.16 -17.95 -5.31
CA SER A 123 -13.00 -16.78 -5.01
C SER A 123 -12.13 -15.58 -4.64
N MET A 124 -11.20 -15.75 -3.70
CA MET A 124 -10.30 -14.67 -3.26
C MET A 124 -9.45 -14.12 -4.40
N TYR A 125 -8.95 -14.98 -5.30
CA TYR A 125 -8.22 -14.53 -6.49
C TYR A 125 -9.09 -13.66 -7.40
N ASN A 126 -10.34 -14.08 -7.64
CA ASN A 126 -11.27 -13.34 -8.48
C ASN A 126 -11.59 -11.97 -7.88
N ASP A 127 -11.85 -11.90 -6.57
CA ASP A 127 -12.13 -10.64 -5.87
C ASP A 127 -10.94 -9.67 -5.98
N VAL A 128 -9.72 -10.18 -5.77
CA VAL A 128 -8.49 -9.38 -5.87
C VAL A 128 -8.24 -8.91 -7.32
N MET A 129 -8.50 -9.75 -8.32
CA MET A 129 -8.40 -9.37 -9.73
C MET A 129 -9.46 -8.35 -10.13
N GLU A 130 -10.68 -8.48 -9.63
CA GLU A 130 -11.76 -7.53 -9.86
C GLU A 130 -11.40 -6.15 -9.31
N LEU A 131 -10.70 -6.06 -8.16
CA LEU A 131 -10.18 -4.78 -7.66
C LEU A 131 -9.22 -4.10 -8.63
N ILE A 132 -8.31 -4.86 -9.25
CA ILE A 132 -7.38 -4.33 -10.27
C ILE A 132 -8.16 -3.78 -11.47
N VAL A 133 -9.14 -4.53 -11.97
CA VAL A 133 -10.00 -4.10 -13.08
C VAL A 133 -10.85 -2.87 -12.69
N LYS A 134 -11.40 -2.86 -11.47
CA LYS A 134 -12.22 -1.75 -10.96
C LYS A 134 -11.41 -0.46 -10.84
N LEU A 135 -10.16 -0.53 -10.35
CA LEU A 135 -9.25 0.61 -10.34
C LEU A 135 -9.00 1.12 -11.76
N ALA A 136 -8.70 0.22 -12.68
CA ALA A 136 -8.40 0.55 -14.06
C ALA A 136 -9.57 1.22 -14.78
N ASN A 137 -10.80 0.71 -14.60
CA ASN A 137 -12.03 1.33 -15.11
C ASN A 137 -12.30 2.72 -14.50
N HIS A 138 -11.65 3.07 -13.39
CA HIS A 138 -11.67 4.41 -12.80
C HIS A 138 -10.48 5.27 -13.23
N GLY A 139 -9.71 4.83 -14.22
CA GLY A 139 -8.55 5.52 -14.76
C GLY A 139 -7.29 5.40 -13.90
N LEU A 140 -7.24 4.43 -12.98
CA LEU A 140 -6.17 4.27 -12.00
C LEU A 140 -5.51 2.90 -12.08
N ILE A 141 -4.20 2.87 -11.88
CA ILE A 141 -3.43 1.65 -11.68
C ILE A 141 -2.71 1.80 -10.34
N HIS A 142 -2.73 0.76 -9.50
CA HIS A 142 -2.16 0.83 -8.16
C HIS A 142 -0.65 1.10 -8.22
N GLY A 143 0.06 0.44 -9.13
CA GLY A 143 1.49 0.68 -9.35
C GLY A 143 2.38 0.11 -8.25
N ASP A 144 1.83 -0.71 -7.34
CA ASP A 144 2.56 -1.60 -6.42
C ASP A 144 1.60 -2.66 -5.84
N PHE A 145 0.76 -3.27 -6.67
CA PHE A 145 -0.29 -4.18 -6.20
C PHE A 145 0.29 -5.58 -5.91
N ASN A 146 0.42 -5.94 -4.63
CA ASN A 146 1.05 -7.19 -4.20
C ASN A 146 0.48 -7.64 -2.84
N GLU A 147 0.89 -8.82 -2.38
CA GLU A 147 0.41 -9.45 -1.14
C GLU A 147 0.72 -8.69 0.16
N PHE A 148 1.59 -7.68 0.12
CA PHE A 148 1.91 -6.83 1.26
C PHE A 148 0.98 -5.63 1.38
N ASN A 149 0.36 -5.23 0.27
CA ASN A 149 -0.52 -4.06 0.16
C ASN A 149 -2.01 -4.42 0.15
N LEU A 150 -2.33 -5.67 0.48
CA LEU A 150 -3.68 -6.19 0.65
C LEU A 150 -3.82 -6.73 2.07
N MET A 151 -4.79 -6.19 2.81
CA MET A 151 -5.16 -6.64 4.15
C MET A 151 -6.41 -7.51 4.06
N LEU A 152 -6.42 -8.65 4.74
CA LEU A 152 -7.55 -9.56 4.83
C LEU A 152 -8.07 -9.55 6.27
N ASP A 153 -9.35 -9.29 6.46
CA ASP A 153 -10.01 -9.38 7.76
C ASP A 153 -10.55 -10.80 8.04
N ASP A 154 -11.10 -11.02 9.24
CA ASP A 154 -11.65 -12.32 9.66
C ASP A 154 -12.96 -12.69 8.93
N HIS A 155 -13.45 -11.83 8.04
CA HIS A 155 -14.64 -12.03 7.21
C HIS A 155 -14.28 -12.19 5.72
N ASP A 156 -13.02 -12.47 5.42
CA ASP A 156 -12.47 -12.58 4.07
C ASP A 156 -12.64 -11.32 3.21
N HIS A 157 -12.80 -10.14 3.82
CA HIS A 157 -12.82 -8.89 3.07
C HIS A 157 -11.42 -8.35 2.84
N VAL A 158 -11.12 -8.06 1.57
CA VAL A 158 -9.84 -7.47 1.15
C VAL A 158 -9.90 -5.95 1.22
N THR A 159 -8.96 -5.34 1.94
CA THR A 159 -8.72 -3.90 1.99
C THR A 159 -7.37 -3.54 1.36
N MET A 160 -7.36 -2.63 0.39
CA MET A 160 -6.14 -2.14 -0.24
C MET A 160 -5.48 -1.05 0.59
N ILE A 161 -4.14 -1.03 0.63
CA ILE A 161 -3.34 0.00 1.30
C ILE A 161 -2.16 0.44 0.43
N ASP A 162 -1.51 1.54 0.83
CA ASP A 162 -0.29 2.08 0.21
C ASP A 162 -0.44 2.63 -1.23
N PHE A 163 -0.99 3.86 -1.33
CA PHE A 163 -1.30 4.52 -2.59
C PHE A 163 -0.27 5.51 -3.20
N PRO A 164 0.97 5.72 -2.68
CA PRO A 164 1.85 6.75 -3.24
C PRO A 164 2.39 6.40 -4.64
N GLN A 165 2.32 5.14 -5.07
CA GLN A 165 2.79 4.69 -6.39
C GLN A 165 1.71 4.67 -7.48
N MET A 166 0.48 5.05 -7.15
CA MET A 166 -0.62 5.06 -8.12
C MET A 166 -0.33 5.95 -9.33
N VAL A 167 -0.74 5.47 -10.50
CA VAL A 167 -0.58 6.13 -11.81
C VAL A 167 -1.88 6.10 -12.61
N SER A 168 -2.01 7.01 -13.58
CA SER A 168 -3.14 7.07 -14.50
C SER A 168 -3.05 5.96 -15.56
N THR A 169 -4.19 5.45 -16.03
CA THR A 169 -4.26 4.57 -17.22
C THR A 169 -3.82 5.26 -18.51
N THR A 170 -3.75 6.60 -18.53
CA THR A 170 -3.21 7.39 -19.65
C THR A 170 -1.69 7.56 -19.60
N HIS A 171 -1.01 6.98 -18.61
CA HIS A 171 0.43 7.06 -18.48
C HIS A 171 1.13 6.26 -19.59
N PHE A 172 2.30 6.72 -20.07
CA PHE A 172 3.00 6.08 -21.19
C PHE A 172 3.37 4.60 -20.93
N ASN A 173 3.59 4.25 -19.66
CA ASN A 173 3.87 2.88 -19.20
C ASN A 173 2.66 2.22 -18.51
N ALA A 174 1.43 2.69 -18.72
CA ALA A 174 0.25 2.18 -18.02
C ALA A 174 0.09 0.66 -18.18
N GLU A 175 0.19 0.13 -19.40
CA GLU A 175 0.11 -1.30 -19.70
C GLU A 175 1.14 -2.11 -18.88
N TRP A 176 2.38 -1.63 -18.81
CA TRP A 176 3.43 -2.30 -18.03
C TRP A 176 3.12 -2.33 -16.53
N TYR A 177 2.62 -1.22 -15.95
CA TYR A 177 2.25 -1.19 -14.53
C TYR A 177 1.08 -2.12 -14.23
N PHE A 178 0.07 -2.14 -15.09
CA PHE A 178 -1.10 -3.00 -14.95
C PHE A 178 -0.72 -4.48 -15.03
N ASP A 179 0.02 -4.88 -16.07
CA ASP A 179 0.44 -6.26 -16.27
C ASP A 179 1.33 -6.75 -15.12
N ARG A 180 2.16 -5.86 -14.56
CA ARG A 180 2.99 -6.18 -13.40
C ARG A 180 2.13 -6.39 -12.15
N ASP A 181 1.14 -5.54 -11.90
CA ASP A 181 0.21 -5.68 -10.77
C ASP A 181 -0.58 -7.00 -10.88
N VAL A 182 -1.09 -7.35 -12.07
CA VAL A 182 -1.74 -8.65 -12.35
C VAL A 182 -0.77 -9.82 -12.11
N LYS A 183 0.46 -9.72 -12.64
CA LYS A 183 1.47 -10.78 -12.50
C LYS A 183 1.86 -11.02 -11.04
N CYS A 184 1.99 -9.96 -10.23
CA CYS A 184 2.30 -10.08 -8.81
C CYS A 184 1.28 -10.96 -8.07
N ILE A 185 -0.02 -10.74 -8.33
CA ILE A 185 -1.08 -11.55 -7.71
C ILE A 185 -1.05 -12.98 -8.25
N ARG A 186 -0.92 -13.18 -9.56
CA ARG A 186 -0.83 -14.53 -10.15
C ARG A 186 0.31 -15.34 -9.57
N ASP A 187 1.51 -14.77 -9.54
CA ASP A 187 2.71 -15.41 -9.00
C ASP A 187 2.54 -15.72 -7.50
N PHE A 188 1.91 -14.83 -6.75
CA PHE A 188 1.64 -15.03 -5.32
C PHE A 188 0.67 -16.21 -5.09
N PHE A 189 -0.47 -16.25 -5.79
CA PHE A 189 -1.46 -17.31 -5.62
C PHE A 189 -0.94 -18.69 -6.07
N ALA A 190 -0.21 -18.74 -7.19
CA ALA A 190 0.43 -19.96 -7.67
C ALA A 190 1.43 -20.49 -6.62
N LYS A 191 2.26 -19.61 -6.07
CA LYS A 191 3.28 -20.01 -5.10
C LYS A 191 2.73 -20.33 -3.72
N ARG A 192 1.74 -19.58 -3.23
CA ARG A 192 1.24 -19.68 -1.86
C ARG A 192 0.16 -20.73 -1.71
N TYR A 193 -0.77 -20.78 -2.66
CA TYR A 193 -1.98 -21.61 -2.56
C TYR A 193 -2.06 -22.69 -3.64
N ASN A 194 -1.01 -22.83 -4.47
CA ASN A 194 -0.99 -23.75 -5.62
C ASN A 194 -2.20 -23.55 -6.53
N TYR A 195 -2.63 -22.30 -6.68
CA TYR A 195 -3.77 -21.90 -7.49
C TYR A 195 -3.30 -21.11 -8.72
N GLU A 196 -3.61 -21.62 -9.90
CA GLU A 196 -3.36 -20.96 -11.18
C GLU A 196 -4.69 -20.80 -11.94
N SER A 197 -4.94 -19.58 -12.42
CA SER A 197 -6.07 -19.30 -13.30
C SER A 197 -5.58 -19.08 -14.74
N GLU A 198 -6.25 -19.73 -15.68
CA GLU A 198 -6.07 -19.45 -17.12
C GLU A 198 -6.67 -18.09 -17.51
N LEU A 199 -7.69 -17.64 -16.77
CA LEU A 199 -8.35 -16.35 -16.97
C LEU A 199 -7.72 -15.29 -16.07
N TYR A 200 -7.21 -14.23 -16.68
CA TYR A 200 -6.71 -13.04 -16.00
C TYR A 200 -6.94 -11.82 -16.88
N PRO A 201 -7.20 -10.64 -16.29
CA PRO A 201 -7.41 -9.44 -17.06
C PRO A 201 -6.11 -8.97 -17.71
N THR A 202 -6.21 -8.42 -18.91
CA THR A 202 -5.13 -7.74 -19.62
C THR A 202 -5.46 -6.26 -19.76
N PHE A 203 -4.44 -5.42 -19.98
CA PHE A 203 -4.67 -3.98 -20.09
C PHE A 203 -5.65 -3.59 -21.23
N LYS A 204 -5.76 -4.44 -22.25
CA LYS A 204 -6.67 -4.25 -23.39
C LYS A 204 -8.14 -4.46 -23.05
N ASP A 205 -8.43 -5.11 -21.92
CA ASP A 205 -9.79 -5.42 -21.49
C ASP A 205 -10.44 -4.25 -20.72
N ILE A 206 -9.65 -3.22 -20.38
CA ILE A 206 -10.08 -2.02 -19.65
C ILE A 206 -10.72 -1.03 -20.62
N ARG A 207 -11.84 -0.42 -20.22
CA ARG A 207 -12.59 0.57 -21.03
C ARG A 207 -12.20 2.01 -20.76
#